data_AF-A0A1B2EQY5-F1
#
_entry.id   AF-A0A1B2EQY5-F1
#
_cell.length_a   1.000
_cell.length_b   1.000
_cell.length_c   1.000
_cell.angle_alpha   90.00
_cell.angle_beta   90.00
_cell.angle_gamma   90.00
#
_symmetry.space_group_name_H-M   'P 1'
#
loop_
_entity.id
_entity.type
_entity.pdbx_description
1 polymer ?
#
loop_
_entity_poly.entity_id
_entity_poly.type
_entity_poly.pdbx_seq_one_letter_code
_entity_poly.pdbx_strand_id
1 'polypeptide(L)'
;MDNLLSLLIAAVLTSVNLPGDARAAGPSEPGQSLEARIETLIPEIDAYTAGGMKAFDVPGLALGIVANDRLVYGKGFGVRSKDGGDPVDTRTVFQIGSTTKAFLATTLAIMVDRDKLRWDDRVVDLDPDFQLKDPWVTREFRVFDLLAQRSGLPPYANDVLGLLGLAEPALIRSLRYVEPASNFRSTFAYTNITHLLAGRVVAKAAGAADGDGVLRQELLEPLGMKDSSYTAEAIEAAANHAKGHRWTPEGTIEVPFTQLFPYDFGGEGDINSTIDDMARWVRLRLCRKSGTEAREWLRRRLGFRQRASQTARRVRAADSGLRSPAACASCGSSRSRPGSHERCSSH
;
A
#
# COMPACT_ATOMS: atom_id res chain seq x y z
N MET A 1 3.92 -37.96 24.77
CA MET A 1 2.73 -37.32 24.17
C MET A 1 3.17 -35.88 23.95
N ASP A 2 3.97 -35.74 22.91
CA ASP A 2 4.86 -34.61 22.66
C ASP A 2 4.64 -34.16 21.22
N ASN A 3 4.84 -32.86 21.00
CA ASN A 3 4.85 -32.17 19.72
C ASN A 3 3.49 -31.97 19.02
N LEU A 4 2.84 -30.83 19.29
CA LEU A 4 1.94 -30.19 18.33
C LEU A 4 1.67 -28.71 18.65
N LEU A 5 2.68 -27.92 19.05
CA LEU A 5 2.50 -26.47 19.16
C LEU A 5 3.85 -25.73 19.24
N SER A 6 4.62 -25.79 18.16
CA SER A 6 5.82 -24.95 17.96
C SER A 6 6.14 -24.86 16.47
N LEU A 7 5.28 -24.20 15.69
CA LEU A 7 5.65 -23.70 14.37
C LEU A 7 6.30 -22.33 14.54
N LEU A 8 7.55 -22.36 15.01
CA LEU A 8 8.48 -21.24 14.91
C LEU A 8 8.86 -21.11 13.42
N ILE A 9 8.37 -20.06 12.76
CA ILE A 9 8.98 -19.56 11.53
C ILE A 9 10.32 -18.94 11.94
N ALA A 10 11.34 -19.78 12.08
CA ALA A 10 12.71 -19.34 12.08
C ALA A 10 13.10 -19.08 10.63
N ALA A 11 12.98 -17.83 10.19
CA ALA A 11 13.65 -17.37 8.98
C ALA A 11 15.16 -17.46 9.24
N VAL A 12 15.75 -18.59 8.89
CA VAL A 12 17.20 -18.70 8.78
C VAL A 12 17.60 -17.84 7.59
N LEU A 13 18.03 -16.61 7.86
CA LEU A 13 18.80 -15.79 6.95
C LEU A 13 20.17 -16.47 6.77
N THR A 14 20.23 -17.53 5.97
CA THR A 14 21.48 -17.91 5.33
C THR A 14 21.80 -16.79 4.36
N SER A 15 22.82 -16.01 4.69
CA SER A 15 23.48 -15.10 3.78
C SER A 15 23.95 -15.89 2.55
N VAL A 16 23.11 -15.91 1.51
CA VAL A 16 23.55 -16.31 0.19
C VAL A 16 24.54 -15.24 -0.25
N ASN A 17 25.84 -15.59 -0.22
CA ASN A 17 26.86 -14.83 -0.92
C ASN A 17 26.54 -14.90 -2.41
N LEU A 18 25.77 -13.93 -2.90
CA LEU A 18 25.63 -13.67 -4.32
C LEU A 18 26.99 -13.17 -4.82
N PRO A 19 27.64 -13.85 -5.78
CA PRO A 19 28.79 -13.28 -6.45
C PRO A 19 28.30 -12.13 -7.34
N GLY A 20 28.54 -10.91 -6.87
CA GLY A 20 28.22 -9.69 -7.60
C GLY A 20 28.03 -8.55 -6.63
N ASP A 21 29.13 -7.87 -6.30
CA ASP A 21 29.05 -6.51 -5.76
C ASP A 21 28.17 -5.70 -6.70
N ALA A 22 26.90 -5.48 -6.33
CA ALA A 22 26.09 -4.42 -6.89
C ALA A 22 26.73 -3.10 -6.42
N ARG A 23 27.85 -2.74 -7.03
CA ARG A 23 28.39 -1.39 -6.93
C ARG A 23 27.30 -0.45 -7.39
N ALA A 24 26.96 0.52 -6.54
CA ALA A 24 26.20 1.68 -6.99
C ALA A 24 26.86 2.17 -8.28
N ALA A 25 26.09 2.15 -9.37
CA ALA A 25 26.56 2.65 -10.66
C ALA A 25 27.21 4.02 -10.42
N GLY A 26 28.39 4.23 -11.04
CA GLY A 26 29.08 5.51 -10.98
C GLY A 26 28.16 6.68 -11.38
N PRO A 27 28.57 7.93 -11.13
CA PRO A 27 27.77 9.10 -11.50
C PRO A 27 27.28 8.97 -12.93
N SER A 28 25.96 9.15 -13.12
CA SER A 28 25.31 9.05 -14.43
C SER A 28 26.08 9.84 -15.48
N GLU A 29 26.30 9.25 -16.66
CA GLU A 29 26.90 9.96 -17.77
C GLU A 29 26.16 11.29 -18.01
N PRO A 30 26.88 12.43 -18.12
CA PRO A 30 26.26 13.72 -18.35
C PRO A 30 25.42 13.68 -19.63
N GLY A 31 24.10 13.90 -19.51
CA GLY A 31 23.22 14.16 -20.65
C GLY A 31 22.24 13.05 -21.04
N GLN A 32 22.30 11.84 -20.47
CA GLN A 32 21.29 10.82 -20.74
C GLN A 32 20.02 11.03 -19.90
N SER A 33 18.85 10.95 -20.53
CA SER A 33 17.56 10.96 -19.81
C SER A 33 17.44 9.73 -18.91
N LEU A 34 16.58 9.80 -17.88
CA LEU A 34 16.32 8.66 -17.01
C LEU A 34 15.79 7.47 -17.81
N GLU A 35 14.96 7.74 -18.81
CA GLU A 35 14.39 6.76 -19.72
C GLU A 35 15.46 6.06 -20.55
N ALA A 36 16.38 6.81 -21.17
CA ALA A 36 17.49 6.23 -21.92
C ALA A 36 18.37 5.34 -21.03
N ARG A 37 18.62 5.77 -19.79
CA ARG A 37 19.36 4.94 -18.81
C ARG A 37 18.61 3.66 -18.48
N ILE A 38 17.30 3.72 -18.27
CA ILE A 38 16.48 2.52 -18.03
C ILE A 38 16.54 1.59 -19.25
N GLU A 39 16.42 2.12 -20.46
CA GLU A 39 16.50 1.34 -21.70
C GLU A 39 17.83 0.58 -21.80
N THR A 40 18.96 1.21 -21.48
CA THR A 40 20.27 0.54 -21.49
C THR A 40 20.38 -0.61 -20.48
N LEU A 41 19.60 -0.56 -19.39
CA LEU A 41 19.60 -1.58 -18.33
C LEU A 41 18.57 -2.70 -18.56
N ILE A 42 17.70 -2.61 -19.57
CA ILE A 42 16.66 -3.61 -19.83
C ILE A 42 17.22 -5.04 -19.92
N PRO A 43 18.32 -5.32 -20.66
CA PRO A 43 18.85 -6.67 -20.74
C PRO A 43 19.29 -7.24 -19.38
N GLU A 44 19.86 -6.38 -18.51
CA GLU A 44 20.26 -6.76 -17.16
C GLU A 44 19.04 -6.99 -16.25
N ILE A 45 18.01 -6.14 -16.36
CA ILE A 45 16.75 -6.29 -15.64
C ILE A 45 16.06 -7.60 -16.04
N ASP A 46 16.01 -7.91 -17.33
CA ASP A 46 15.44 -9.14 -17.86
C ASP A 46 16.18 -10.38 -17.31
N ALA A 47 17.51 -10.38 -17.38
CA ALA A 47 18.34 -11.48 -16.91
C ALA A 47 18.24 -11.66 -15.38
N TYR A 48 18.26 -10.56 -14.63
CA TYR A 48 18.12 -10.57 -13.16
C TYR A 48 16.75 -11.11 -12.75
N THR A 49 15.68 -10.65 -13.41
CA THR A 49 14.31 -11.10 -13.13
C THR A 49 14.17 -12.59 -13.44
N ALA A 50 14.62 -13.05 -14.61
CA ALA A 50 14.59 -14.47 -14.98
C ALA A 50 15.44 -15.34 -14.02
N GLY A 51 16.60 -14.86 -13.60
CA GLY A 51 17.46 -15.52 -12.63
C GLY A 51 16.79 -15.68 -11.27
N GLY A 52 16.15 -14.61 -10.77
CA GLY A 52 15.38 -14.62 -9.53
C GLY A 52 14.18 -15.57 -9.61
N MET A 53 13.40 -15.51 -10.68
CA MET A 53 12.27 -16.42 -10.88
C MET A 53 12.70 -17.89 -10.85
N LYS A 54 13.82 -18.21 -11.50
CA LYS A 54 14.39 -19.56 -11.47
C LYS A 54 14.86 -19.96 -10.06
N ALA A 55 15.51 -19.05 -9.34
CA ALA A 55 16.03 -19.30 -8.00
C ALA A 55 14.93 -19.58 -6.96
N PHE A 56 13.76 -18.95 -7.12
CA PHE A 56 12.63 -19.07 -6.20
C PHE A 56 11.46 -19.90 -6.74
N ASP A 57 11.64 -20.60 -7.87
CA ASP A 57 10.60 -21.40 -8.54
C ASP A 57 9.28 -20.62 -8.76
N VAL A 58 9.40 -19.35 -9.18
CA VAL A 58 8.26 -18.46 -9.43
C VAL A 58 7.70 -18.75 -10.83
N PRO A 59 6.43 -19.20 -10.97
CA PRO A 59 5.88 -19.60 -12.26
C PRO A 59 5.69 -18.43 -13.24
N GLY A 60 5.23 -17.28 -12.73
CA GLY A 60 4.89 -16.12 -13.54
C GLY A 60 5.06 -14.81 -12.78
N LEU A 61 5.50 -13.76 -13.49
CA LEU A 61 5.72 -12.43 -12.94
C LEU A 61 5.45 -11.37 -13.99
N ALA A 62 4.81 -10.26 -13.61
CA ALA A 62 4.72 -9.07 -14.46
C ALA A 62 5.48 -7.92 -13.82
N LEU A 63 6.27 -7.20 -14.62
CA LEU A 63 7.13 -6.10 -14.19
C LEU A 63 6.83 -4.84 -15.01
N GLY A 64 6.70 -3.70 -14.33
CA GLY A 64 6.53 -2.39 -14.95
C GLY A 64 7.42 -1.34 -14.30
N ILE A 65 8.05 -0.48 -15.12
CA ILE A 65 8.86 0.64 -14.65
C ILE A 65 8.25 1.93 -15.17
N VAL A 66 7.90 2.82 -14.24
CA VAL A 66 7.36 4.15 -14.55
C VAL A 66 8.43 5.21 -14.32
N ALA A 67 8.72 6.00 -15.35
CA ALA A 67 9.59 7.17 -15.29
C ALA A 67 8.90 8.37 -15.94
N ASN A 68 8.99 9.56 -15.31
CA ASN A 68 8.44 10.83 -15.81
C ASN A 68 7.02 10.73 -16.41
N ASP A 69 6.08 10.13 -15.66
CA ASP A 69 4.68 9.96 -16.07
C ASP A 69 4.46 9.02 -17.27
N ARG A 70 5.39 8.09 -17.54
CA ARG A 70 5.30 7.07 -18.60
C ARG A 70 5.68 5.70 -18.08
N LEU A 71 4.98 4.66 -18.54
CA LEU A 71 5.45 3.28 -18.43
C LEU A 71 6.54 3.08 -19.49
N VAL A 72 7.79 3.05 -19.07
CA VAL A 72 8.96 2.98 -19.97
C VAL A 72 9.43 1.55 -20.21
N TYR A 73 9.00 0.63 -19.36
CA TYR A 73 9.20 -0.79 -19.52
C TYR A 73 8.02 -1.53 -18.91
N GLY A 74 7.48 -2.52 -19.62
CA GLY A 74 6.40 -3.37 -19.17
C GLY A 74 6.56 -4.74 -19.81
N LYS A 75 6.68 -5.79 -18.99
CA LYS A 75 6.91 -7.15 -19.49
C LYS A 75 6.32 -8.19 -18.55
N GLY A 76 5.72 -9.23 -19.13
CA GLY A 76 5.41 -10.45 -18.42
C GLY A 76 6.48 -11.52 -18.63
N PHE A 77 6.71 -12.32 -17.61
CA PHE A 77 7.69 -13.39 -17.56
C PHE A 77 7.01 -14.68 -17.11
N GLY A 78 7.45 -15.81 -17.67
CA GLY A 78 6.92 -17.12 -17.31
C GLY A 78 5.46 -17.31 -17.78
N VAL A 79 4.71 -18.09 -17.00
CA VAL A 79 3.37 -18.58 -17.35
C VAL A 79 2.38 -18.28 -16.23
N ARG A 80 1.10 -18.19 -16.58
CA ARG A 80 0.01 -17.88 -15.64
C ARG A 80 -0.30 -19.03 -14.67
N SER A 81 0.06 -20.25 -15.03
CA SER A 81 -0.17 -21.49 -14.27
C SER A 81 1.02 -22.42 -14.46
N LYS A 82 1.44 -23.09 -13.39
CA LYS A 82 2.58 -24.02 -13.42
C LYS A 82 2.20 -25.35 -14.10
N ASP A 83 0.93 -25.71 -14.07
CA ASP A 83 0.38 -26.91 -14.69
C ASP A 83 0.15 -26.76 -16.19
N GLY A 84 0.55 -25.62 -16.76
CA GLY A 84 0.40 -25.27 -18.16
C GLY A 84 -0.52 -24.06 -18.32
N GLY A 85 -0.19 -23.16 -19.23
CA GLY A 85 -1.01 -21.99 -19.47
C GLY A 85 -0.34 -20.98 -20.39
N ASP A 86 -1.10 -19.95 -20.70
CA ASP A 86 -0.64 -18.82 -21.48
C ASP A 86 0.50 -18.06 -20.77
N PRO A 87 1.37 -17.39 -21.53
CA PRO A 87 2.39 -16.53 -20.96
C PRO A 87 1.77 -15.38 -20.15
N VAL A 88 2.48 -14.95 -19.11
CA VAL A 88 2.16 -13.68 -18.43
C VAL A 88 2.43 -12.52 -19.38
N ASP A 89 1.57 -11.51 -19.37
CA ASP A 89 1.73 -10.23 -20.05
C ASP A 89 1.40 -9.05 -19.12
N THR A 90 1.49 -7.81 -19.60
CA THR A 90 1.24 -6.61 -18.77
C THR A 90 -0.23 -6.42 -18.39
N ARG A 91 -1.14 -7.16 -19.04
CA ARG A 91 -2.59 -7.18 -18.80
C ARG A 91 -3.03 -8.42 -18.02
N THR A 92 -2.11 -9.30 -17.65
CA THR A 92 -2.41 -10.40 -16.73
C THR A 92 -2.80 -9.84 -15.38
N VAL A 93 -3.96 -10.28 -14.89
CA VAL A 93 -4.55 -9.90 -13.61
C VAL A 93 -3.89 -10.70 -12.49
N PHE A 94 -3.45 -9.98 -11.46
CA PHE A 94 -2.89 -10.51 -10.22
C PHE A 94 -3.64 -9.93 -9.02
N GLN A 95 -3.81 -10.71 -7.96
CA GLN A 95 -4.18 -10.18 -6.65
C GLN A 95 -3.00 -9.37 -6.09
N ILE A 96 -3.20 -8.07 -5.82
CA ILE A 96 -2.10 -7.17 -5.39
C ILE A 96 -1.94 -7.08 -3.86
N GLY A 97 -2.80 -7.77 -3.11
CA GLY A 97 -2.73 -7.88 -1.66
C GLY A 97 -2.70 -6.52 -0.98
N SER A 98 -1.83 -6.39 0.04
CA SER A 98 -1.75 -5.19 0.89
C SER A 98 -1.34 -3.90 0.20
N THR A 99 -0.98 -3.93 -1.09
CA THR A 99 -0.88 -2.73 -1.93
C THR A 99 -2.21 -1.95 -1.94
N THR A 100 -3.33 -2.64 -1.78
CA THR A 100 -4.69 -2.08 -1.66
C THR A 100 -4.81 -0.98 -0.61
N LYS A 101 -4.10 -1.09 0.53
CA LYS A 101 -4.16 -0.09 1.62
C LYS A 101 -3.82 1.32 1.16
N ALA A 102 -2.90 1.46 0.20
CA ALA A 102 -2.50 2.75 -0.34
C ALA A 102 -3.61 3.39 -1.21
N PHE A 103 -4.42 2.56 -1.88
CA PHE A 103 -5.61 2.99 -2.59
C PHE A 103 -6.67 3.46 -1.60
N LEU A 104 -6.97 2.68 -0.57
CA LEU A 104 -7.92 3.06 0.48
C LEU A 104 -7.51 4.36 1.19
N ALA A 105 -6.22 4.50 1.53
CA ALA A 105 -5.69 5.74 2.11
C ALA A 105 -5.90 6.96 1.19
N THR A 106 -5.80 6.75 -0.13
CA THR A 106 -6.06 7.81 -1.12
C THR A 106 -7.55 8.12 -1.24
N THR A 107 -8.43 7.12 -1.14
CA THR A 107 -9.88 7.31 -1.11
C THR A 107 -10.33 8.08 0.14
N LEU A 108 -9.80 7.76 1.32
CA LEU A 108 -10.00 8.56 2.53
C LEU A 108 -9.57 10.01 2.32
N ALA A 109 -8.42 10.22 1.68
CA ALA A 109 -7.93 11.53 1.31
C ALA A 109 -8.86 12.30 0.36
N ILE A 110 -9.49 11.62 -0.60
CA ILE A 110 -10.53 12.20 -1.49
C ILE A 110 -11.74 12.62 -0.65
N MET A 111 -12.19 11.75 0.26
CA MET A 111 -13.32 12.08 1.14
C MET A 111 -13.03 13.29 2.02
N VAL A 112 -11.79 13.43 2.53
CA VAL A 112 -11.36 14.63 3.27
C VAL A 112 -11.38 15.88 2.40
N ASP A 113 -10.87 15.78 1.17
CA ASP A 113 -10.87 16.93 0.24
C ASP A 113 -12.29 17.39 -0.14
N ARG A 114 -13.26 16.47 -0.10
CA ARG A 114 -14.68 16.72 -0.38
C ARG A 114 -15.48 17.11 0.85
N ASP A 115 -14.82 17.37 1.98
CA ASP A 115 -15.43 17.72 3.25
C ASP A 115 -16.47 16.68 3.73
N LYS A 116 -16.31 15.40 3.32
CA LYS A 116 -17.15 14.28 3.77
C LYS A 116 -16.69 13.70 5.10
N LEU A 117 -15.41 13.87 5.41
CA LEU A 117 -14.80 13.51 6.69
C LEU A 117 -13.56 14.38 6.95
N ARG A 118 -13.04 14.36 8.17
CA ARG A 118 -11.79 15.03 8.55
C ARG A 118 -10.85 14.04 9.21
N TRP A 119 -9.54 14.26 9.04
CA TRP A 119 -8.52 13.40 9.64
C TRP A 119 -8.62 13.30 11.17
N ASP A 120 -9.13 14.35 11.81
CA ASP A 120 -9.31 14.52 13.25
C ASP A 120 -10.74 14.21 13.73
N ASP A 121 -11.61 13.67 12.86
CA ASP A 121 -12.90 13.13 13.30
C ASP A 121 -12.69 11.88 14.14
N ARG A 122 -13.54 11.71 15.16
CA ARG A 122 -13.49 10.53 16.03
C ARG A 122 -14.15 9.37 15.31
N VAL A 123 -13.50 8.21 15.31
CA VAL A 123 -14.07 7.02 14.64
C VAL A 123 -15.36 6.58 15.33
N VAL A 124 -15.46 6.71 16.65
CA VAL A 124 -16.68 6.38 17.41
C VAL A 124 -17.91 7.21 17.02
N ASP A 125 -17.72 8.43 16.51
CA ASP A 125 -18.82 9.28 16.06
C ASP A 125 -19.33 8.84 14.67
N LEU A 126 -18.47 8.21 13.87
CA LEU A 126 -18.76 7.70 12.52
C LEU A 126 -19.25 6.24 12.55
N ASP A 127 -18.71 5.44 13.46
CA ASP A 127 -19.08 4.05 13.69
C ASP A 127 -19.24 3.74 15.18
N PRO A 128 -20.45 3.86 15.75
CA PRO A 128 -20.70 3.60 17.18
C PRO A 128 -20.41 2.16 17.64
N ASP A 129 -20.34 1.20 16.70
CA ASP A 129 -19.98 -0.19 16.99
C ASP A 129 -18.48 -0.36 17.28
N PHE A 130 -17.65 0.60 16.88
CA PHE A 130 -16.22 0.60 17.13
C PHE A 130 -15.91 0.83 18.60
N GLN A 131 -15.32 -0.17 19.24
CA GLN A 131 -14.84 -0.11 20.61
C GLN A 131 -13.55 -0.90 20.76
N LEU A 132 -12.55 -0.29 21.38
CA LEU A 132 -11.35 -0.96 21.87
C LEU A 132 -11.47 -1.22 23.37
N LYS A 133 -10.59 -2.08 23.89
CA LYS A 133 -10.54 -2.45 25.32
C LYS A 133 -10.48 -1.23 26.24
N ASP A 134 -9.67 -0.23 25.89
CA ASP A 134 -9.55 1.03 26.63
C ASP A 134 -10.63 2.04 26.15
N PRO A 135 -11.56 2.46 27.03
CA PRO A 135 -12.58 3.46 26.69
C PRO A 135 -12.01 4.83 26.30
N TRP A 136 -10.87 5.24 26.86
CA TRP A 136 -10.21 6.48 26.48
C TRP A 136 -9.67 6.38 25.06
N VAL A 137 -8.97 5.30 24.71
CA VAL A 137 -8.47 5.10 23.34
C VAL A 137 -9.63 5.06 22.35
N THR A 138 -10.73 4.36 22.68
CA THR A 138 -11.94 4.34 21.83
C THR A 138 -12.45 5.74 21.51
N ARG A 139 -12.58 6.62 22.52
CA ARG A 139 -13.02 8.01 22.34
C ARG A 139 -11.99 8.86 21.60
N GLU A 140 -10.69 8.59 21.80
CA GLU A 140 -9.60 9.38 21.25
C GLU A 140 -9.07 8.89 19.89
N PHE A 141 -9.58 7.77 19.39
CA PHE A 141 -9.24 7.22 18.08
C PHE A 141 -9.78 8.11 16.96
N ARG A 142 -8.91 8.48 16.02
CA ARG A 142 -9.22 9.36 14.89
C ARG A 142 -9.16 8.61 13.57
N VAL A 143 -9.80 9.18 12.55
CA VAL A 143 -9.70 8.67 11.16
C VAL A 143 -8.23 8.46 10.76
N PHE A 144 -7.33 9.39 11.11
CA PHE A 144 -5.91 9.24 10.83
C PHE A 144 -5.28 7.97 11.44
N ASP A 145 -5.73 7.56 12.63
CA ASP A 145 -5.16 6.41 13.33
C ASP A 145 -5.49 5.08 12.67
N LEU A 146 -6.54 5.02 11.84
CA LEU A 146 -6.91 3.83 11.06
C LEU A 146 -5.80 3.42 10.08
N LEU A 147 -5.06 4.39 9.55
CA LEU A 147 -3.99 4.18 8.57
C LEU A 147 -2.60 4.17 9.21
N ALA A 148 -2.47 4.71 10.42
CA ALA A 148 -1.17 5.00 11.02
C ALA A 148 -0.42 3.75 11.53
N GLN A 149 -1.09 2.59 11.64
CA GLN A 149 -0.53 1.35 12.18
C GLN A 149 0.10 1.53 13.58
N ARG A 150 -0.51 2.39 14.42
CA ARG A 150 -0.05 2.70 15.78
C ARG A 150 -1.21 2.75 16.77
N SER A 151 -2.17 1.84 16.58
CA SER A 151 -3.42 1.77 17.36
C SER A 151 -3.23 1.29 18.81
N GLY A 152 -2.07 0.71 19.13
CA GLY A 152 -1.83 0.01 20.41
C GLY A 152 -2.23 -1.47 20.39
N LEU A 153 -2.95 -1.91 19.35
CA LEU A 153 -3.30 -3.32 19.13
C LEU A 153 -2.04 -4.18 18.85
N PRO A 154 -2.07 -5.48 19.17
CA PRO A 154 -1.04 -6.41 18.73
C PRO A 154 -0.99 -6.50 17.20
N PRO A 155 0.17 -6.84 16.60
CA PRO A 155 0.25 -7.14 15.17
C PRO A 155 -0.76 -8.21 14.76
N TYR A 156 -1.38 -8.05 13.60
CA TYR A 156 -2.37 -8.99 13.04
C TYR A 156 -3.58 -9.26 13.96
N ALA A 157 -3.95 -8.29 14.80
CA ALA A 157 -5.10 -8.39 15.68
C ALA A 157 -6.35 -8.84 14.89
N ASN A 158 -6.95 -9.95 15.33
CA ASN A 158 -8.14 -10.58 14.77
C ASN A 158 -8.02 -11.16 13.35
N ASP A 159 -6.84 -11.21 12.74
CA ASP A 159 -6.67 -11.80 11.41
C ASP A 159 -7.08 -13.29 11.41
N VAL A 160 -6.68 -14.04 12.44
CA VAL A 160 -7.08 -15.44 12.62
C VAL A 160 -8.60 -15.60 12.71
N LEU A 161 -9.30 -14.65 13.34
CA LEU A 161 -10.76 -14.72 13.43
C LEU A 161 -11.42 -14.59 12.05
N GLY A 162 -10.93 -13.70 11.19
CA GLY A 162 -11.49 -13.59 9.85
C GLY A 162 -11.05 -14.73 8.93
N LEU A 163 -9.85 -15.31 9.13
CA LEU A 163 -9.47 -16.59 8.49
C LEU A 163 -10.39 -17.75 8.89
N LEU A 164 -11.00 -17.70 10.07
CA LEU A 164 -12.04 -18.63 10.52
C LEU A 164 -13.44 -18.29 10.00
N GLY A 165 -13.59 -17.25 9.17
CA GLY A 165 -14.85 -16.87 8.53
C GLY A 165 -15.75 -15.96 9.36
N LEU A 166 -15.23 -15.29 10.39
CA LEU A 166 -16.02 -14.27 11.08
C LEU A 166 -16.24 -13.07 10.17
N ALA A 167 -17.52 -12.71 9.98
CA ALA A 167 -17.90 -11.53 9.21
C ALA A 167 -17.40 -10.23 9.86
N GLU A 168 -17.17 -9.22 9.03
CA GLU A 168 -16.64 -7.91 9.45
C GLU A 168 -17.32 -7.33 10.71
N PRO A 169 -18.66 -7.26 10.85
CA PRO A 169 -19.27 -6.72 12.07
C PRO A 169 -18.85 -7.44 13.35
N ALA A 170 -18.63 -8.75 13.29
CA ALA A 170 -18.14 -9.53 14.42
C ALA A 170 -16.65 -9.25 14.71
N LEU A 171 -15.83 -9.13 13.66
CA LEU A 171 -14.41 -8.78 13.78
C LEU A 171 -14.20 -7.41 14.43
N ILE A 172 -14.93 -6.39 13.96
CA ILE A 172 -14.83 -5.04 14.52
C ILE A 172 -15.32 -5.02 15.96
N ARG A 173 -16.45 -5.67 16.26
CA ARG A 173 -16.98 -5.70 17.64
C ARG A 173 -16.05 -6.42 18.60
N SER A 174 -15.31 -7.45 18.16
CA SER A 174 -14.43 -8.22 19.04
C SER A 174 -13.16 -7.48 19.46
N LEU A 175 -12.81 -6.35 18.81
CA LEU A 175 -11.70 -5.47 19.22
C LEU A 175 -11.79 -5.00 20.69
N ARG A 176 -13.01 -4.93 21.25
CA ARG A 176 -13.22 -4.61 22.68
C ARG A 176 -12.61 -5.63 23.65
N TYR A 177 -12.30 -6.83 23.17
CA TYR A 177 -11.72 -7.92 23.95
C TYR A 177 -10.21 -8.07 23.73
N VAL A 178 -9.64 -7.35 22.77
CA VAL A 178 -8.21 -7.47 22.44
C VAL A 178 -7.39 -6.67 23.45
N GLU A 179 -6.46 -7.34 24.13
CA GLU A 179 -5.53 -6.68 25.03
C GLU A 179 -4.52 -5.83 24.23
N PRO A 180 -4.29 -4.56 24.61
CA PRO A 180 -3.27 -3.73 23.97
C PRO A 180 -1.86 -4.32 24.13
N ALA A 181 -1.07 -4.30 23.06
CA ALA A 181 0.35 -4.69 23.09
C ALA A 181 1.29 -3.50 23.32
N SER A 182 0.79 -2.27 23.16
CA SER A 182 1.54 -1.04 23.39
C SER A 182 0.62 0.13 23.70
N ASN A 183 1.20 1.25 24.13
CA ASN A 183 0.45 2.49 24.34
C ASN A 183 -0.08 3.02 23.00
N PHE A 184 -1.27 3.62 23.04
CA PHE A 184 -1.87 4.26 21.87
C PHE A 184 -0.92 5.29 21.26
N ARG A 185 -0.70 5.20 19.94
CA ARG A 185 0.21 6.04 19.14
C ARG A 185 1.69 5.94 19.52
N SER A 186 2.12 5.01 20.39
CA SER A 186 3.55 4.91 20.75
C SER A 186 4.34 4.10 19.74
N THR A 187 3.83 2.93 19.34
CA THR A 187 4.60 1.90 18.64
C THR A 187 3.92 1.49 17.35
N PHE A 188 4.70 1.24 16.29
CA PHE A 188 4.19 0.68 15.04
C PHE A 188 3.88 -0.81 15.24
N ALA A 189 2.68 -1.22 14.84
CA ALA A 189 2.23 -2.61 14.78
C ALA A 189 1.35 -2.77 13.55
N TYR A 190 1.74 -3.68 12.64
CA TYR A 190 0.98 -3.92 11.41
C TYR A 190 -0.33 -4.65 11.72
N THR A 191 -1.44 -4.07 11.31
CA THR A 191 -2.81 -4.56 11.53
C THR A 191 -3.65 -4.39 10.28
N ASN A 192 -4.40 -5.43 9.89
CA ASN A 192 -5.33 -5.36 8.76
C ASN A 192 -6.70 -4.81 9.20
N ILE A 193 -7.16 -5.18 10.39
CA ILE A 193 -8.50 -4.83 10.89
C ILE A 193 -8.76 -3.32 10.99
N THR A 194 -7.73 -2.50 11.19
CA THR A 194 -7.86 -1.02 11.19
C THR A 194 -8.15 -0.47 9.79
N HIS A 195 -7.68 -1.14 8.75
CA HIS A 195 -7.95 -0.78 7.36
C HIS A 195 -9.29 -1.31 6.88
N LEU A 196 -9.70 -2.51 7.31
CA LEU A 196 -11.09 -2.98 7.15
C LEU A 196 -12.08 -1.94 7.72
N LEU A 197 -11.82 -1.45 8.93
CA LEU A 197 -12.62 -0.38 9.53
C LEU A 197 -12.55 0.93 8.73
N ALA A 198 -11.41 1.27 8.13
CA ALA A 198 -11.31 2.42 7.24
C ALA A 198 -12.17 2.27 5.98
N GLY A 199 -12.28 1.09 5.39
CA GLY A 199 -13.20 0.79 4.28
C GLY A 199 -14.65 1.08 4.67
N ARG A 200 -15.07 0.60 5.85
CA ARG A 200 -16.39 0.90 6.41
C ARG A 200 -16.62 2.39 6.66
N VAL A 201 -15.64 3.08 7.24
CA VAL A 201 -15.72 4.53 7.50
C VAL A 201 -15.85 5.32 6.19
N VAL A 202 -15.13 4.91 5.14
CA VAL A 202 -15.28 5.49 3.79
C VAL A 202 -16.70 5.29 3.28
N ALA A 203 -17.24 4.08 3.34
CA ALA A 203 -18.60 3.77 2.90
C ALA A 203 -19.64 4.65 3.62
N LYS A 204 -19.54 4.73 4.94
CA LYS A 204 -20.43 5.56 5.79
C LYS A 204 -20.34 7.05 5.43
N ALA A 205 -19.13 7.59 5.28
CA ALA A 205 -18.94 8.99 4.93
C ALA A 205 -19.45 9.34 3.51
N ALA A 206 -19.39 8.38 2.59
CA ALA A 206 -19.92 8.52 1.23
C ALA A 206 -21.44 8.29 1.15
N GLY A 207 -22.06 7.67 2.16
CA GLY A 207 -23.45 7.20 2.09
C GLY A 207 -23.63 6.03 1.11
N ALA A 208 -22.60 5.19 0.97
CA ALA A 208 -22.56 4.06 0.06
C ALA A 208 -22.73 2.72 0.80
N ALA A 209 -23.00 1.65 0.04
CA ALA A 209 -23.18 0.31 0.60
C ALA A 209 -21.87 -0.31 1.12
N ASP A 210 -20.77 -0.09 0.42
CA ASP A 210 -19.45 -0.66 0.72
C ASP A 210 -18.31 0.30 0.34
N GLY A 211 -17.11 0.05 0.87
CA GLY A 211 -15.94 0.89 0.68
C GLY A 211 -15.27 0.70 -0.68
N ASP A 212 -15.37 -0.50 -1.25
CA ASP A 212 -14.70 -0.87 -2.51
C ASP A 212 -15.37 -0.20 -3.71
N GLY A 213 -16.70 -0.09 -3.70
CA GLY A 213 -17.48 0.66 -4.66
C GLY A 213 -17.15 2.16 -4.63
N VAL A 214 -16.95 2.73 -3.43
CA VAL A 214 -16.47 4.11 -3.29
C VAL A 214 -15.04 4.24 -3.84
N LEU A 215 -14.14 3.32 -3.50
CA LEU A 215 -12.78 3.30 -4.03
C LEU A 215 -12.79 3.24 -5.56
N ARG A 216 -13.61 2.36 -6.12
CA ARG A 216 -13.77 2.19 -7.57
C ARG A 216 -14.21 3.48 -8.24
N GLN A 217 -15.31 4.05 -7.78
CA GLN A 217 -15.93 5.25 -8.34
C GLN A 217 -15.01 6.48 -8.22
N GLU A 218 -14.32 6.61 -7.09
CA GLU A 218 -13.56 7.82 -6.76
C GLU A 218 -12.12 7.79 -7.25
N LEU A 219 -11.56 6.60 -7.47
CA LEU A 219 -10.15 6.42 -7.77
C LEU A 219 -9.89 5.57 -9.01
N LEU A 220 -10.41 4.33 -9.09
CA LEU A 220 -10.07 3.44 -10.21
C LEU A 220 -10.66 3.92 -11.54
N GLU A 221 -11.95 4.25 -11.57
CA GLU A 221 -12.63 4.67 -12.80
C GLU A 221 -12.07 5.98 -13.36
N PRO A 222 -11.84 7.04 -12.57
CA PRO A 222 -11.27 8.29 -13.09
C PRO A 222 -9.81 8.14 -13.53
N LEU A 223 -9.07 7.18 -12.96
CA LEU A 223 -7.73 6.82 -13.45
C LEU A 223 -7.76 5.95 -14.71
N GLY A 224 -8.90 5.36 -15.05
CA GLY A 224 -9.04 4.43 -16.18
C GLY A 224 -8.43 3.07 -15.90
N MET A 225 -8.44 2.62 -14.65
CA MET A 225 -8.00 1.29 -14.22
C MET A 225 -9.13 0.26 -14.44
N LYS A 226 -9.34 -0.11 -15.70
CA LYS A 226 -10.51 -0.88 -16.15
C LYS A 226 -10.40 -2.39 -15.95
N ASP A 227 -9.18 -2.89 -15.83
CA ASP A 227 -8.88 -4.31 -15.63
C ASP A 227 -8.71 -4.64 -14.13
N SER A 228 -9.04 -3.68 -13.27
CA SER A 228 -8.97 -3.81 -11.82
C SER A 228 -10.34 -4.16 -11.24
N SER A 229 -10.36 -5.14 -10.35
CA SER A 229 -11.57 -5.67 -9.74
C SER A 229 -11.35 -5.95 -8.26
N TYR A 230 -12.41 -6.41 -7.63
CA TYR A 230 -12.47 -6.82 -6.23
C TYR A 230 -13.15 -8.19 -6.24
N THR A 231 -12.89 -9.03 -5.25
CA THR A 231 -13.39 -10.42 -5.08
C THR A 231 -12.60 -11.54 -5.77
N ALA A 232 -12.72 -12.75 -5.20
CA ALA A 232 -12.17 -13.98 -5.77
C ALA A 232 -12.86 -14.36 -7.08
N GLU A 233 -14.19 -14.19 -7.14
CA GLU A 233 -14.98 -14.49 -8.34
C GLU A 233 -14.52 -13.64 -9.54
N ALA A 234 -14.25 -12.35 -9.32
CA ALA A 234 -13.85 -11.46 -10.41
C ALA A 234 -12.48 -11.77 -11.00
N ILE A 235 -11.49 -12.21 -10.20
CA ILE A 235 -10.19 -12.64 -10.74
C ILE A 235 -10.31 -13.97 -11.47
N GLU A 236 -11.07 -14.93 -10.93
CA GLU A 236 -11.30 -16.24 -11.56
C GLU A 236 -12.06 -16.10 -12.89
N ALA A 237 -12.98 -15.12 -13.00
CA ALA A 237 -13.71 -14.82 -14.21
C ALA A 237 -12.87 -14.09 -15.29
N ALA A 238 -11.74 -13.49 -14.93
CA ALA A 238 -10.92 -12.76 -15.88
C ALA A 238 -10.15 -13.73 -16.79
N ALA A 239 -10.35 -13.70 -18.10
CA ALA A 239 -9.68 -14.65 -19.00
C ALA A 239 -8.13 -14.59 -18.95
N ASN A 240 -7.57 -13.41 -18.63
CA ASN A 240 -6.13 -13.20 -18.48
C ASN A 240 -5.77 -12.97 -17.01
N HIS A 241 -5.83 -14.01 -16.16
CA HIS A 241 -5.37 -13.96 -14.77
C HIS A 241 -4.25 -14.96 -14.51
N ALA A 242 -3.39 -14.65 -13.54
CA ALA A 242 -2.46 -15.61 -12.98
C ALA A 242 -3.16 -16.44 -11.89
N LYS A 243 -2.88 -17.74 -11.85
CA LYS A 243 -3.25 -18.59 -10.71
C LYS A 243 -2.37 -18.27 -9.50
N GLY A 244 -2.90 -18.50 -8.31
CA GLY A 244 -2.10 -18.44 -7.09
C GLY A 244 -1.17 -19.63 -7.01
N HIS A 245 0.05 -19.43 -6.51
CA HIS A 245 1.01 -20.51 -6.29
C HIS A 245 1.65 -20.41 -4.91
N ARG A 246 1.95 -21.55 -4.31
CA ARG A 246 2.69 -21.66 -3.04
C ARG A 246 3.81 -22.66 -3.18
N TRP A 247 5.01 -22.25 -2.80
CA TRP A 247 6.15 -23.15 -2.72
C TRP A 247 5.98 -24.17 -1.60
N THR A 248 6.32 -25.43 -1.87
CA THR A 248 6.50 -26.50 -0.86
C THR A 248 7.82 -27.24 -1.11
N PRO A 249 8.32 -28.03 -0.15
CA PRO A 249 9.51 -28.86 -0.36
C PRO A 249 9.40 -29.84 -1.54
N GLU A 250 8.18 -30.24 -1.90
CA GLU A 250 7.87 -31.12 -3.03
C GLU A 250 7.77 -30.36 -4.37
N GLY A 251 7.79 -29.02 -4.32
CA GLY A 251 7.69 -28.13 -5.45
C GLY A 251 6.57 -27.11 -5.28
N THR A 252 6.58 -26.07 -6.12
CA THR A 252 5.47 -25.10 -6.14
C THR A 252 4.18 -25.75 -6.63
N ILE A 253 3.10 -25.56 -5.87
CA ILE A 253 1.74 -26.02 -6.15
C ILE A 253 0.81 -24.84 -6.40
N GLU A 254 -0.29 -25.06 -7.12
CA GLU A 254 -1.34 -24.05 -7.27
C GLU A 254 -2.17 -23.92 -5.98
N VAL A 255 -2.65 -22.70 -5.71
CA VAL A 255 -3.57 -22.38 -4.62
C VAL A 255 -4.75 -21.56 -5.18
N PRO A 256 -5.99 -21.96 -4.88
CA PRO A 256 -7.17 -21.26 -5.40
C PRO A 256 -7.34 -19.89 -4.74
N PHE A 257 -7.98 -18.95 -5.44
CA PHE A 257 -8.48 -17.74 -4.81
C PHE A 257 -9.71 -18.08 -3.97
N THR A 258 -9.67 -17.77 -2.68
CA THR A 258 -10.80 -17.99 -1.77
C THR A 258 -11.41 -16.66 -1.36
N GLN A 259 -12.74 -16.58 -1.30
CA GLN A 259 -13.44 -15.36 -0.91
C GLN A 259 -13.08 -14.87 0.52
N LEU A 260 -12.75 -15.79 1.43
CA LEU A 260 -12.46 -15.47 2.84
C LEU A 260 -11.34 -14.43 3.03
N PHE A 261 -10.11 -14.77 2.65
CA PHE A 261 -8.98 -13.86 2.77
C PHE A 261 -8.24 -13.77 1.44
N PRO A 262 -7.89 -12.57 0.96
CA PRO A 262 -8.13 -11.27 1.59
C PRO A 262 -9.49 -10.62 1.27
N TYR A 263 -10.35 -11.23 0.45
CA TYR A 263 -11.49 -10.48 -0.14
C TYR A 263 -12.60 -10.08 0.84
N ASP A 264 -12.94 -10.90 1.85
CA ASP A 264 -13.92 -10.49 2.86
C ASP A 264 -13.38 -9.44 3.83
N PHE A 265 -12.09 -9.10 3.73
CA PHE A 265 -11.47 -8.08 4.58
C PHE A 265 -11.51 -6.67 3.97
N GLY A 266 -11.99 -6.47 2.73
CA GLY A 266 -12.28 -5.19 2.04
C GLY A 266 -11.35 -3.98 2.30
N GLY A 267 -10.74 -3.43 1.24
CA GLY A 267 -9.96 -2.20 1.31
C GLY A 267 -8.57 -2.34 1.96
N GLU A 268 -8.16 -3.54 2.33
CA GLU A 268 -6.86 -3.85 2.91
C GLU A 268 -6.05 -4.88 2.14
N GLY A 269 -6.67 -5.67 1.26
CA GLY A 269 -5.96 -6.72 0.52
C GLY A 269 -6.61 -7.21 -0.78
N ASP A 270 -7.76 -6.67 -1.16
CA ASP A 270 -8.72 -7.34 -2.04
C ASP A 270 -8.70 -6.88 -3.51
N ILE A 271 -7.88 -5.89 -3.87
CA ILE A 271 -7.75 -5.47 -5.27
C ILE A 271 -7.04 -6.54 -6.09
N ASN A 272 -7.62 -6.82 -7.26
CA ASN A 272 -6.97 -7.48 -8.38
C ASN A 272 -6.63 -6.42 -9.42
N SER A 273 -5.44 -6.48 -10.02
CA SER A 273 -5.00 -5.47 -10.99
C SER A 273 -3.97 -6.01 -11.97
N THR A 274 -3.59 -5.17 -12.93
CA THR A 274 -2.61 -5.45 -13.99
C THR A 274 -1.45 -4.46 -13.92
N ILE A 275 -0.34 -4.72 -14.61
CA ILE A 275 0.76 -3.74 -14.70
C ILE A 275 0.31 -2.47 -15.42
N ASP A 276 -0.52 -2.59 -16.46
CA ASP A 276 -1.07 -1.43 -17.17
C ASP A 276 -1.87 -0.51 -16.23
N ASP A 277 -2.73 -1.08 -15.38
CA ASP A 277 -3.53 -0.33 -14.42
C ASP A 277 -2.67 0.20 -13.26
N MET A 278 -1.81 -0.63 -12.69
CA MET A 278 -0.88 -0.22 -11.64
C MET A 278 0.09 0.88 -12.10
N ALA A 279 0.46 0.90 -13.38
CA ALA A 279 1.26 2.00 -13.94
C ALA A 279 0.50 3.34 -13.88
N ARG A 280 -0.82 3.36 -14.12
CA ARG A 280 -1.65 4.56 -13.97
C ARG A 280 -1.70 5.04 -12.53
N TRP A 281 -1.82 4.11 -11.58
CA TRP A 281 -1.70 4.38 -10.16
C TRP A 281 -0.33 4.95 -9.78
N VAL A 282 0.76 4.30 -10.17
CA VAL A 282 2.13 4.75 -9.86
C VAL A 282 2.41 6.14 -10.46
N ARG A 283 1.93 6.41 -11.67
CA ARG A 283 2.00 7.74 -12.30
C ARG A 283 1.32 8.82 -11.46
N LEU A 284 0.13 8.54 -10.90
CA LEU A 284 -0.52 9.41 -9.93
C LEU A 284 0.38 9.69 -8.72
N ARG A 285 0.97 8.64 -8.14
CA ARG A 285 1.80 8.75 -6.93
C ARG A 285 3.13 9.48 -7.16
N LEU A 286 3.73 9.29 -8.33
CA LEU A 286 4.98 9.94 -8.74
C LEU A 286 4.79 11.34 -9.27
N CYS A 287 3.54 11.81 -9.47
CA CYS A 287 3.29 13.16 -9.96
C CYS A 287 3.98 14.19 -9.06
N ARG A 288 5.07 14.78 -9.58
CA ARG A 288 5.88 15.82 -8.92
C ARG A 288 5.34 17.22 -9.16
N LYS A 289 4.20 17.36 -9.84
CA LYS A 289 3.54 18.66 -10.00
C LYS A 289 3.31 19.25 -8.62
N SER A 290 3.65 20.53 -8.47
CA SER A 290 3.51 21.25 -7.21
C SER A 290 2.51 22.40 -7.39
N GLY A 291 2.01 22.94 -6.27
CA GLY A 291 1.14 24.12 -6.29
C GLY A 291 -0.14 23.95 -7.13
N THR A 292 -0.40 24.92 -7.99
CA THR A 292 -1.57 24.97 -8.87
C THR A 292 -1.58 23.83 -9.88
N GLU A 293 -0.45 23.46 -10.47
CA GLU A 293 -0.38 22.36 -11.45
C GLU A 293 -0.80 21.01 -10.86
N ALA A 294 -0.41 20.73 -9.61
CA ALA A 294 -0.82 19.52 -8.90
C ALA A 294 -2.34 19.51 -8.70
N ARG A 295 -2.89 20.66 -8.29
CA ARG A 295 -4.32 20.85 -8.07
C ARG A 295 -5.10 20.72 -9.38
N GLU A 296 -4.62 21.30 -10.48
CA GLU A 296 -5.27 21.15 -11.78
C GLU A 296 -5.20 19.73 -12.31
N TRP A 297 -4.09 19.04 -12.09
CA TRP A 297 -3.92 17.65 -12.50
C TRP A 297 -4.84 16.72 -11.69
N LEU A 298 -4.88 16.88 -10.36
CA LEU A 298 -5.80 16.13 -9.47
C LEU A 298 -7.27 16.50 -9.73
N ARG A 299 -7.58 17.77 -9.99
CA ARG A 299 -8.93 18.22 -10.37
C ARG A 299 -9.38 17.64 -11.69
N ARG A 300 -8.52 17.64 -12.72
CA ARG A 300 -8.85 17.08 -14.05
C ARG A 300 -9.03 15.57 -14.03
N ARG A 301 -8.26 14.85 -13.22
CA ARG A 301 -8.30 13.37 -13.20
C ARG A 301 -9.18 12.78 -12.10
N LEU A 302 -9.29 13.42 -10.94
CA LEU A 302 -9.98 12.88 -9.75
C LEU A 302 -11.03 13.86 -9.18
N GLY A 303 -11.24 15.03 -9.79
CA GLY A 303 -12.26 15.99 -9.34
C GLY A 303 -11.98 16.68 -7.99
N PHE A 304 -10.72 16.69 -7.51
CA PHE A 304 -10.35 17.38 -6.26
C PHE A 304 -10.75 18.86 -6.28
N ARG A 305 -11.32 19.35 -5.17
CA ARG A 305 -11.90 20.69 -5.08
C ARG A 305 -10.93 21.73 -4.54
N GLN A 306 -10.25 21.57 -3.39
CA GLN A 306 -9.42 22.68 -2.85
C GLN A 306 -8.21 22.34 -1.93
N ARG A 307 -8.06 21.15 -1.34
CA ARG A 307 -7.05 20.85 -0.28
C ARG A 307 -5.96 19.85 -0.66
N ALA A 308 -5.77 19.57 -1.94
CA ALA A 308 -4.79 18.60 -2.45
C ALA A 308 -3.36 18.66 -1.84
N SER A 309 -2.87 19.85 -1.45
CA SER A 309 -1.51 20.03 -0.94
C SER A 309 -1.29 19.56 0.51
N GLN A 310 -2.32 19.61 1.37
CA GLN A 310 -2.23 19.07 2.74
C GLN A 310 -2.50 17.56 2.74
N THR A 311 -3.45 17.13 1.93
CA THR A 311 -3.82 15.72 1.73
C THR A 311 -2.65 14.91 1.15
N ALA A 312 -2.00 15.38 0.08
CA ALA A 312 -0.86 14.66 -0.52
C ALA A 312 0.40 14.63 0.38
N ARG A 313 0.55 15.58 1.32
CA ARG A 313 1.64 15.56 2.32
C ARG A 313 1.32 14.63 3.48
N ARG A 314 0.07 14.56 3.93
CA ARG A 314 -0.37 13.68 5.03
C ARG A 314 -0.50 12.22 4.58
N VAL A 315 -0.95 11.94 3.36
CA VAL A 315 -0.94 10.57 2.79
C VAL A 315 0.49 10.06 2.65
N ARG A 316 1.43 10.89 2.15
CA ARG A 316 2.86 10.50 2.12
C ARG A 316 3.46 10.31 3.52
N ALA A 317 3.04 11.10 4.51
CA ALA A 317 3.50 10.95 5.90
C ALA A 317 2.90 9.71 6.58
N ALA A 318 1.67 9.34 6.24
CA ALA A 318 1.02 8.11 6.72
C ALA A 318 1.68 6.86 6.13
N ASP A 319 2.02 6.87 4.84
CA ASP A 319 2.68 5.74 4.17
C ASP A 319 4.16 5.56 4.55
N SER A 320 4.85 6.62 4.97
CA SER A 320 6.30 6.57 5.21
C SER A 320 6.71 6.36 6.66
N GLY A 321 5.78 6.42 7.64
CA GLY A 321 6.13 6.36 9.07
C GLY A 321 7.14 7.44 9.53
N LEU A 322 7.50 8.38 8.65
CA LEU A 322 8.58 9.34 8.86
C LEU A 322 7.98 10.68 9.26
N ARG A 323 8.46 11.20 10.40
CA ARG A 323 8.13 12.52 10.91
C ARG A 323 8.31 13.56 9.80
N SER A 324 7.31 14.43 9.65
CA SER A 324 7.46 15.64 8.85
C SER A 324 8.68 16.43 9.37
N PRO A 325 9.64 16.84 8.53
CA PRO A 325 10.69 17.73 8.98
C PRO A 325 10.10 19.13 9.14
N ALA A 326 9.56 19.40 10.32
CA ALA A 326 9.41 20.75 10.81
C ALA A 326 10.78 21.19 11.35
N ALA A 327 11.62 21.75 10.48
CA ALA A 327 12.69 22.71 10.81
C ALA A 327 13.51 23.01 9.56
N CYS A 328 13.18 24.10 8.87
CA CYS A 328 14.14 25.00 8.22
C CYS A 328 13.35 26.16 7.60
N ALA A 329 12.76 26.98 8.47
CA ALA A 329 12.23 28.28 8.10
C ALA A 329 13.06 29.35 8.80
N SER A 330 14.31 29.51 8.36
CA SER A 330 15.10 30.73 8.54
C SER A 330 16.40 30.61 7.77
N CYS A 331 16.48 31.24 6.61
CA CYS A 331 17.60 32.08 6.17
C CYS A 331 17.39 32.47 4.72
N GLY A 332 16.61 33.54 4.55
CA GLY A 332 16.72 34.40 3.39
C GLY A 332 17.57 35.62 3.74
N SER A 333 18.41 36.01 2.78
CA SER A 333 19.08 37.30 2.62
C SER A 333 20.33 37.61 3.47
N SER A 334 21.36 37.96 2.72
CA SER A 334 22.66 38.47 3.09
C SER A 334 22.58 39.86 3.74
N ARG A 335 23.46 40.09 4.73
CA ARG A 335 24.32 41.29 4.79
C ARG A 335 25.45 41.09 5.82
N SER A 336 26.62 41.52 5.41
CA SER A 336 27.93 41.51 6.05
C SER A 336 28.02 42.22 7.40
N ARG A 337 28.77 41.64 8.36
CA ARG A 337 29.93 42.25 9.04
C ARG A 337 30.55 41.27 10.08
N PRO A 338 31.89 41.27 10.29
CA PRO A 338 32.56 40.36 11.21
C PRO A 338 32.82 41.01 12.58
N GLY A 339 32.79 40.18 13.63
CA GLY A 339 33.45 40.48 14.91
C GLY A 339 32.54 40.35 16.12
N SER A 340 32.83 39.34 16.94
CA SER A 340 33.00 39.38 18.41
C SER A 340 32.50 38.10 19.06
N HIS A 341 33.44 37.40 19.71
CA HIS A 341 33.23 36.31 20.64
C HIS A 341 32.16 36.62 21.69
N GLU A 342 31.29 35.67 22.01
CA GLU A 342 30.84 35.44 23.39
C GLU A 342 30.19 34.07 23.58
N ARG A 343 30.26 33.60 24.83
CA ARG A 343 30.25 32.21 25.29
C ARG A 343 28.82 31.67 25.46
N CYS A 344 28.62 30.40 25.16
CA CYS A 344 27.46 29.64 25.64
C CYS A 344 27.67 29.22 27.10
N SER A 345 26.69 29.53 27.95
CA SER A 345 26.46 28.92 29.26
C SER A 345 25.11 28.22 29.24
N SER A 346 25.11 26.99 29.75
CA SER A 346 24.00 26.05 29.93
C SER A 346 22.80 26.59 30.69
N HIS A 347 21.59 26.25 30.23
CA HIS A 347 20.59 25.49 31.01
C HIS A 347 19.60 24.79 30.10
#